data_AF-A0ABD1S4I0-F1
#
_entry.id   AF-A0ABD1S4I0-F1
#
_cell.length_a   1.000
_cell.length_b   1.000
_cell.length_c   1.000
_cell.angle_alpha   90.00
_cell.angle_beta   90.00
_cell.angle_gamma   90.00
#
_symmetry.space_group_name_H-M   'P 1'
#
loop_
_entity.id
_entity.type
_entity.pdbx_description
1 polymer ?
#
loop_
_entity_poly.entity_id
_entity_poly.type
_entity_poly.pdbx_seq_one_letter_code
_entity_poly.pdbx_strand_id
1 'polypeptide(L)'
;MVVQEMIKEFGQEIFLAAEATNGIGDAEMKDIWNLAELTRNGFEKLIMQNKLDALVTVGSDASPVLAIGGFPAISVPAAYGSKGVPIGICFGGLKGTEPKLIEIYYGFEQATKNRKSPTFLP
;
A
#
# COMPACT_ATOMS: atom_id res chain seq x y z
N MET A 1 -32.29 9.62 1.65
CA MET A 1 -31.74 9.02 2.89
C MET A 1 -30.61 9.93 3.32
N VAL A 2 -30.81 10.75 4.35
CA VAL A 2 -29.75 11.66 4.85
C VAL A 2 -28.89 10.80 5.79
N VAL A 3 -27.63 10.58 5.43
CA VAL A 3 -26.70 9.90 6.34
C VAL A 3 -26.43 10.88 7.48
N GLN A 4 -26.91 10.55 8.67
CA GLN A 4 -26.65 11.33 9.88
C GLN A 4 -25.24 11.00 10.35
N GLU A 5 -24.41 12.03 10.57
CA GLU A 5 -23.02 11.85 11.00
C GLU A 5 -22.95 11.24 12.42
N MET A 6 -22.12 10.20 12.60
CA MET A 6 -22.00 9.43 13.84
C MET A 6 -20.93 10.01 14.80
N ILE A 7 -20.84 11.34 14.91
CA ILE A 7 -19.79 12.05 15.66
C ILE A 7 -19.73 11.63 17.14
N LYS A 8 -20.88 11.31 17.74
CA LYS A 8 -20.93 10.85 19.14
C LYS A 8 -20.18 9.53 19.37
N GLU A 9 -20.10 8.68 18.35
CA GLU A 9 -19.48 7.35 18.45
C GLU A 9 -18.00 7.36 17.99
N PHE A 10 -17.67 8.13 16.95
CA PHE A 10 -16.34 8.09 16.33
C PHE A 10 -15.53 9.39 16.42
N GLY A 11 -16.13 10.51 16.86
CA GLY A 11 -15.46 11.80 16.91
C GLY A 11 -15.15 12.40 15.53
N GLN A 12 -14.28 13.40 15.51
CA GLN A 12 -13.80 14.09 14.29
C GLN A 12 -12.40 14.71 14.48
N GLU A 13 -11.56 14.11 15.33
CA GLU A 13 -10.30 14.72 15.78
C GLU A 13 -9.33 14.97 14.63
N ILE A 14 -9.24 14.04 13.66
CA ILE A 14 -8.36 14.18 12.49
C ILE A 14 -8.78 15.38 11.63
N PHE A 15 -10.07 15.60 11.44
CA PHE A 15 -10.57 16.74 10.67
C PHE A 15 -10.30 18.07 11.37
N LEU A 16 -10.55 18.13 12.68
CA LEU A 16 -10.26 19.32 13.49
C LEU A 16 -8.75 19.61 13.54
N ALA A 17 -7.91 18.57 13.64
CA ALA A 17 -6.46 18.72 13.60
C ALA A 17 -5.99 19.22 12.23
N ALA A 18 -6.56 18.72 11.14
CA ALA A 18 -6.25 19.18 9.78
C ALA A 18 -6.65 20.65 9.57
N GLU A 19 -7.87 21.05 9.99
CA GLU A 19 -8.34 22.44 9.92
C GLU A 19 -7.47 23.40 10.75
N ALA A 20 -6.94 22.94 11.88
CA ALA A 20 -6.07 23.73 12.73
C ALA A 20 -4.65 23.97 12.15
N THR A 21 -4.31 23.36 11.02
CA THR A 21 -3.02 23.60 10.34
C THR A 21 -3.00 24.94 9.61
N ASN A 22 -1.81 25.46 9.33
CA ASN A 22 -1.60 26.73 8.63
C ASN A 22 -0.98 26.57 7.23
N GLY A 23 -1.07 25.38 6.65
CA GLY A 23 -0.48 25.04 5.35
C GLY A 23 0.89 24.39 5.45
N ILE A 24 1.69 24.46 4.37
CA ILE A 24 3.02 23.85 4.28
C ILE A 24 4.07 24.92 4.62
N GLY A 25 4.76 24.76 5.75
CA GLY A 25 5.87 25.60 6.19
C GLY A 25 7.21 24.86 6.20
N ASP A 26 8.21 25.45 6.86
CA ASP A 26 9.59 24.93 6.87
C ASP A 26 9.70 23.54 7.53
N ALA A 27 8.92 23.28 8.58
CA ALA A 27 8.89 21.99 9.25
C ALA A 27 8.30 20.90 8.34
N GLU A 28 7.15 21.17 7.71
CA GLU A 28 6.50 20.25 6.78
C GLU A 28 7.40 19.98 5.57
N MET A 29 8.06 21.01 5.03
CA MET A 29 9.01 20.85 3.94
C MET A 29 10.21 19.98 4.35
N LYS A 30 10.74 20.15 5.56
CA LYS A 30 11.82 19.29 6.08
C LYS A 30 11.37 17.83 6.17
N ASP A 31 10.14 17.57 6.62
CA ASP A 31 9.59 16.23 6.70
C ASP A 31 9.38 15.61 5.30
N ILE A 32 8.88 16.38 4.33
CA ILE A 32 8.77 15.95 2.94
C ILE A 32 10.15 15.57 2.38
N TRP A 33 11.19 16.38 2.65
CA TRP A 33 12.56 16.08 2.23
C TRP A 33 13.09 14.79 2.86
N ASN A 34 12.89 14.61 4.17
CA ASN A 34 13.29 13.39 4.87
C ASN A 34 12.60 12.15 4.28
N LEU A 35 11.29 12.24 4.01
CA LEU A 35 10.53 11.16 3.38
C LEU A 35 11.06 10.84 1.97
N ALA A 36 11.33 11.86 1.16
CA ALA A 36 11.90 11.68 -0.18
C ALA A 36 13.30 11.05 -0.13
N GLU A 37 14.12 11.41 0.85
CA GLU A 37 15.44 10.82 1.06
C GLU A 37 15.35 9.35 1.49
N LEU A 38 14.47 9.03 2.44
CA LEU A 38 14.22 7.65 2.88
C LEU A 38 13.75 6.76 1.73
N THR A 39 12.84 7.28 0.88
CA THR A 39 12.37 6.58 -0.32
C THR A 39 13.51 6.31 -1.30
N ARG A 40 14.31 7.33 -1.62
CA ARG A 40 15.41 7.24 -2.58
C ARG A 40 16.51 6.30 -2.11
N ASN A 41 16.91 6.44 -0.85
CA ASN A 41 18.01 5.66 -0.27
C ASN A 41 17.56 4.28 0.21
N GLY A 42 16.26 4.05 0.36
CA GLY A 42 15.66 2.77 0.70
C GLY A 42 15.21 2.00 -0.54
N PHE A 43 13.92 2.11 -0.87
CA PHE A 43 13.26 1.30 -1.89
C PHE A 43 13.87 1.46 -3.28
N GLU A 44 14.05 2.69 -3.77
CA GLU A 44 14.57 2.92 -5.12
C GLU A 44 15.98 2.37 -5.27
N LYS A 45 16.87 2.71 -4.33
CA LYS A 45 18.24 2.21 -4.29
C LYS A 45 18.27 0.68 -4.22
N LEU A 46 17.44 0.05 -3.39
CA LEU A 46 17.37 -1.40 -3.27
C LEU A 46 17.00 -2.06 -4.61
N ILE A 47 15.97 -1.56 -5.29
CA ILE A 47 15.54 -2.09 -6.59
C ILE A 47 16.62 -1.90 -7.65
N MET A 48 17.18 -0.69 -7.76
CA MET A 48 18.16 -0.35 -8.79
C MET A 48 19.51 -1.08 -8.61
N GLN A 49 20.03 -1.11 -7.38
CA GLN A 49 21.34 -1.73 -7.12
C GLN A 49 21.33 -3.23 -7.32
N ASN A 50 20.23 -3.89 -6.97
CA ASN A 50 20.06 -5.33 -7.13
C ASN A 50 19.46 -5.73 -8.48
N LYS A 51 19.16 -4.76 -9.36
CA LYS A 51 18.54 -4.98 -10.68
C LYS A 51 17.25 -5.81 -10.58
N LEU A 52 16.39 -5.47 -9.63
CA LEU A 52 15.14 -6.19 -9.38
C LEU A 52 14.01 -5.60 -10.24
N ASP A 53 13.08 -6.43 -10.68
CA ASP A 53 11.87 -5.99 -11.40
C ASP A 53 10.74 -5.57 -10.44
N ALA A 54 10.70 -6.15 -9.24
CA ALA A 54 9.71 -5.85 -8.21
C ALA A 54 10.19 -6.24 -6.80
N LEU A 55 9.60 -5.62 -5.79
CA LEU A 55 9.59 -6.06 -4.39
C LEU A 55 8.33 -6.88 -4.12
N VAL A 56 8.39 -7.86 -3.21
CA VAL A 56 7.21 -8.57 -2.70
C VAL A 56 7.19 -8.58 -1.18
N THR A 57 6.02 -8.31 -0.58
CA THR A 57 5.79 -8.44 0.88
C THR A 57 4.52 -9.22 1.17
N VAL A 58 4.43 -9.78 2.38
CA VAL A 58 3.16 -10.33 2.88
C VAL A 58 2.26 -9.17 3.31
N GLY A 59 0.96 -9.29 3.04
CA GLY A 59 -0.01 -8.27 3.41
C GLY A 59 0.33 -6.89 2.84
N SER A 60 0.23 -5.87 3.68
CA SER A 60 0.40 -4.47 3.31
C SER A 60 1.70 -3.85 3.84
N ASP A 61 2.68 -4.65 4.25
CA ASP A 61 3.87 -4.17 4.98
C ASP A 61 4.67 -3.11 4.21
N ALA A 62 4.76 -3.22 2.88
CA ALA A 62 5.43 -2.22 2.04
C ALA A 62 4.58 -0.97 1.71
N SER A 63 3.29 -0.95 2.09
CA SER A 63 2.36 0.10 1.65
C SER A 63 2.78 1.51 2.04
N PRO A 64 3.30 1.79 3.26
CA PRO A 64 3.74 3.14 3.61
C PRO A 64 4.84 3.65 2.66
N VAL A 65 5.86 2.83 2.40
CA VAL A 65 6.99 3.22 1.53
C VAL A 65 6.53 3.41 0.08
N LEU A 66 5.67 2.50 -0.41
CA LEU A 66 5.13 2.57 -1.77
C LEU A 66 4.21 3.78 -1.96
N ALA A 67 3.32 4.05 -1.00
CA ALA A 67 2.37 5.16 -1.06
C ALA A 67 3.05 6.53 -0.93
N ILE A 68 3.96 6.68 0.04
CA ILE A 68 4.73 7.92 0.23
C ILE A 68 5.53 8.26 -1.03
N GLY A 69 6.18 7.25 -1.62
CA GLY A 69 6.95 7.43 -2.84
C GLY A 69 6.11 7.60 -4.11
N GLY A 70 4.82 7.27 -4.08
CA GLY A 70 3.95 7.26 -5.26
C GLY A 70 4.35 6.17 -6.26
N PHE A 71 4.69 4.98 -5.76
CA PHE A 71 5.09 3.82 -6.54
C PHE A 71 3.90 2.89 -6.84
N PRO A 72 3.89 2.21 -8.00
CA PRO A 72 2.85 1.26 -8.32
C PRO A 72 2.95 0.02 -7.43
N ALA A 73 1.79 -0.47 -6.97
CA ALA A 73 1.67 -1.64 -6.13
C ALA A 73 0.43 -2.46 -6.49
N ILE A 74 0.51 -3.79 -6.45
CA ILE A 74 -0.60 -4.70 -6.72
C ILE A 74 -0.63 -5.80 -5.65
N SER A 75 -1.75 -5.89 -4.93
CA SER A 75 -1.98 -6.96 -3.96
C SER A 75 -2.81 -8.10 -4.57
N VAL A 76 -2.35 -9.33 -4.38
CA VAL A 76 -3.02 -10.54 -4.88
C VAL A 76 -3.21 -11.59 -3.76
N PRO A 77 -4.30 -12.38 -3.80
CA PRO A 77 -4.50 -13.48 -2.85
C PRO A 77 -3.39 -14.54 -2.99
N ALA A 78 -2.78 -14.92 -1.86
CA ALA A 78 -1.64 -15.83 -1.84
C ALA A 78 -1.85 -17.07 -0.96
N ALA A 79 -2.63 -16.96 0.11
CA ALA A 79 -2.86 -18.07 1.03
C ALA A 79 -4.13 -17.85 1.87
N TYR A 80 -4.41 -18.82 2.74
CA TYR A 80 -5.45 -18.74 3.76
C TYR A 80 -4.85 -19.21 5.09
N GLY A 81 -5.13 -18.46 6.17
CA GLY A 81 -4.80 -18.90 7.52
C GLY A 81 -5.66 -20.09 7.96
N SER A 82 -5.35 -20.67 9.12
CA SER A 82 -6.03 -21.85 9.67
C SER A 82 -7.55 -21.69 9.84
N LYS A 83 -8.02 -20.45 10.03
CA LYS A 83 -9.45 -20.09 10.14
C LYS A 83 -10.09 -19.68 8.81
N GLY A 84 -9.42 -19.89 7.67
CA GLY A 84 -9.92 -19.47 6.36
C GLY A 84 -9.81 -17.96 6.11
N VAL A 85 -9.01 -17.23 6.90
CA VAL A 85 -8.76 -15.79 6.68
C VAL A 85 -7.83 -15.63 5.46
N PRO A 86 -8.20 -14.86 4.44
CA PRO A 86 -7.34 -14.63 3.27
C PRO A 86 -6.04 -13.92 3.67
N ILE A 87 -4.92 -14.37 3.10
CA ILE A 87 -3.61 -13.73 3.20
C ILE A 87 -3.20 -13.32 1.79
N GLY A 88 -2.94 -12.03 1.60
CA GLY A 88 -2.42 -11.49 0.35
C GLY A 88 -0.90 -11.33 0.38
N ILE A 89 -0.30 -11.19 -0.80
CA ILE A 89 1.02 -10.61 -0.99
C ILE A 89 0.89 -9.35 -1.84
N CYS A 90 1.77 -8.38 -1.62
CA CYS A 90 1.82 -7.13 -2.36
C CYS A 90 3.11 -7.08 -3.18
N PHE A 91 2.98 -6.86 -4.49
CA PHE A 91 4.10 -6.57 -5.38
C PHE A 91 4.23 -5.06 -5.56
N GLY A 92 5.44 -4.52 -5.43
CA GLY A 92 5.74 -3.10 -5.65
C GLY A 92 6.82 -2.91 -6.71
N GLY A 93 6.66 -1.90 -7.58
CA GLY A 93 7.61 -1.56 -8.65
C GLY A 93 8.08 -0.10 -8.59
N LEU A 94 9.00 0.28 -9.48
CA LEU A 94 9.36 1.69 -9.65
C LEU A 94 8.27 2.43 -10.44
N LYS A 95 8.31 3.77 -10.42
CA LYS A 95 7.37 4.59 -11.20
C LYS A 95 7.47 4.25 -12.68
N GLY A 96 6.33 4.08 -13.35
CA GLY A 96 6.27 3.73 -14.78
C GLY A 96 6.46 2.24 -15.08
N THR A 97 6.62 1.38 -14.07
CA THR A 97 6.76 -0.08 -14.28
C THR A 97 5.43 -0.84 -14.15
N GLU A 98 4.29 -0.16 -14.20
CA GLU A 98 2.95 -0.77 -14.11
C GLU A 98 2.78 -1.94 -15.10
N PRO A 99 3.17 -1.85 -16.40
CA PRO A 99 3.03 -2.96 -17.33
C PRO A 99 3.81 -4.21 -16.90
N LYS A 100 5.05 -4.03 -16.42
CA LYS A 100 5.88 -5.12 -15.92
C LYS A 100 5.29 -5.73 -14.65
N LEU A 101 4.82 -4.88 -13.74
CA LEU A 101 4.15 -5.34 -12.52
C LEU A 101 2.89 -6.14 -12.84
N ILE A 102 2.17 -5.76 -13.92
CA ILE A 102 1.01 -6.48 -14.42
C ILE A 102 1.38 -7.90 -14.87
N GLU A 103 2.43 -8.03 -15.67
CA GLU A 103 2.94 -9.33 -16.12
C GLU A 103 3.31 -10.24 -14.93
N ILE A 104 4.00 -9.69 -13.94
CA ILE A 104 4.46 -10.42 -12.75
C ILE A 104 3.26 -10.96 -11.95
N TYR A 105 2.31 -10.09 -11.59
CA TYR A 105 1.17 -10.56 -10.78
C TYR A 105 0.32 -11.56 -11.56
N TYR A 106 0.12 -11.34 -12.87
CA TYR A 106 -0.71 -12.22 -13.68
C TYR A 106 -0.09 -13.62 -13.76
N GLY A 107 1.23 -13.69 -13.96
CA GLY A 107 1.96 -14.97 -13.89
C GLY A 107 1.75 -15.68 -12.54
N PHE A 108 1.87 -14.95 -11.42
CA PHE A 108 1.63 -15.51 -10.09
C PHE A 108 0.18 -15.98 -9.90
N GLU A 109 -0.80 -15.16 -10.28
CA GLU A 109 -2.23 -15.48 -10.15
C GLU A 109 -2.59 -16.71 -10.97
N GLN A 110 -2.14 -16.79 -12.22
CA GLN A 110 -2.46 -17.92 -13.10
C GLN A 110 -1.76 -19.22 -12.67
N ALA A 111 -0.54 -19.12 -12.13
CA ALA A 111 0.19 -20.28 -11.62
C ALA A 111 -0.43 -20.85 -10.34
N THR A 112 -1.01 -20.01 -9.49
CA THR A 112 -1.45 -20.42 -8.14
C THR A 112 -2.97 -20.57 -8.00
N LYS A 113 -3.75 -19.69 -8.64
CA LYS A 113 -5.22 -19.64 -8.56
C LYS A 113 -5.74 -19.71 -7.12
N ASN A 114 -5.03 -19.05 -6.20
CA ASN A 114 -5.28 -19.17 -4.77
C ASN A 114 -6.65 -18.62 -4.34
N ARG A 115 -7.20 -17.63 -5.05
CA ARG A 115 -8.45 -16.96 -4.68
C ARG A 115 -9.63 -17.95 -4.61
N LYS A 116 -10.28 -18.00 -3.45
CA LYS A 116 -11.56 -18.69 -3.21
C LYS A 116 -12.65 -17.67 -2.97
N SER A 117 -13.84 -17.90 -3.53
CA SER A 117 -15.02 -17.10 -3.19
C SER A 117 -15.42 -17.34 -1.73
N PRO A 118 -15.77 -16.29 -0.97
CA PRO A 118 -16.22 -16.46 0.41
C PRO A 118 -17.57 -17.18 0.45
N THR A 119 -17.80 -17.94 1.52
CA THR A 119 -19.10 -18.52 1.84
C THR A 119 -19.66 -17.82 3.07
N PHE A 120 -20.96 -17.54 3.06
CA PHE A 120 -21.64 -17.07 4.27
C PHE A 120 -21.76 -18.23 5.27
N LEU A 121 -21.70 -17.92 6.56
CA LEU A 121 -22.20 -18.85 7.56
C LEU A 121 -23.71 -19.00 7.35
N PRO A 122 -24.27 -20.23 7.46
CA PRO A 122 -25.71 -20.45 7.39
C PRO A 122 -26.47 -19.69 8.48
#